data_AF-A0A6L2ZSE8-F1
#
_entry.id   AF-A0A6L2ZSE8-F1
#
_cell.length_a   1.000
_cell.length_b   1.000
_cell.length_c   1.000
_cell.angle_alpha   90.00
_cell.angle_beta   90.00
_cell.angle_gamma   90.00
#
_symmetry.space_group_name_H-M   'P 1'
#
loop_
_entity.id
_entity.type
_entity.pdbx_description
1 polymer ?
#
loop_
_entity_poly.entity_id
_entity_poly.type
_entity_poly.pdbx_seq_one_letter_code
_entity_poly.pdbx_strand_id
1 'polypeptide(L)'
;MKESKRSKLPRCVEYTRVFEKSWECYSRAGRRDMNDMVKVMKLLFTNEKLPPEYLDHALNGAEWGGARELHVGGDFLFVIVSMKKKSSHIR
;
A
#
# COMPACT_ATOMS: atom_id res chain seq x y z
N MET A 1 -16.07 9.75 28.63
CA MET A 1 -16.56 8.43 28.16
C MET A 1 -15.36 7.54 27.93
N LYS A 2 -15.36 6.29 28.41
CA LYS A 2 -14.23 5.35 28.19
C LYS A 2 -14.35 4.73 26.81
N GLU A 3 -13.28 4.79 26.03
CA GLU A 3 -13.19 4.12 24.74
C GLU A 3 -13.26 2.60 24.93
N SER A 4 -13.89 1.89 23.99
CA SER A 4 -14.02 0.44 24.05
C SER A 4 -12.65 -0.23 23.95
N LYS A 5 -12.39 -1.24 24.78
CA LYS A 5 -11.16 -2.05 24.70
C LYS A 5 -11.10 -2.95 23.44
N ARG A 6 -12.19 -3.01 22.66
CA ARG A 6 -12.29 -3.88 21.47
C ARG A 6 -11.89 -3.09 20.22
N SER A 7 -11.05 -3.70 19.38
CA SER A 7 -10.68 -3.17 18.06
C SER A 7 -10.91 -4.21 16.96
N LYS A 8 -10.94 -3.76 15.70
CA LYS A 8 -10.88 -4.66 14.55
C LYS A 8 -9.46 -5.21 14.42
N LEU A 9 -9.32 -6.42 13.87
CA LEU A 9 -8.00 -6.97 13.54
C LEU A 9 -7.25 -5.98 12.63
N PRO A 10 -6.00 -5.61 12.95
CA PRO A 10 -5.19 -4.77 12.08
C PRO A 10 -5.01 -5.42 10.72
N ARG A 11 -4.85 -4.59 9.68
CA ARG A 11 -4.46 -5.10 8.37
C ARG A 11 -3.04 -5.66 8.43
N CYS A 12 -2.74 -6.55 7.49
CA CYS A 12 -1.40 -7.05 7.26
C CYS A 12 -0.90 -6.48 5.92
N VAL A 13 0.40 -6.21 5.84
CA VAL A 13 1.08 -5.80 4.61
C VAL A 13 2.12 -6.87 4.31
N GLU A 14 2.16 -7.31 3.07
CA GLU A 14 3.16 -8.23 2.56
C GLU A 14 3.86 -7.56 1.38
N TYR A 15 5.19 -7.72 1.33
CA TYR A 15 6.00 -7.20 0.25
C TYR A 15 6.36 -8.32 -0.72
N THR A 16 6.28 -8.03 -2.01
CA THR A 16 6.83 -8.93 -3.01
C THR A 16 8.33 -8.75 -3.08
N ARG A 17 9.07 -9.80 -3.48
CA ARG A 17 10.52 -9.68 -3.72
C ARG A 17 10.87 -8.63 -4.76
N VAL A 18 9.96 -8.38 -5.71
CA VAL A 18 10.11 -7.33 -6.73
C VAL A 18 10.03 -5.95 -6.08
N PHE A 19 9.04 -5.73 -5.20
CA PHE A 19 8.91 -4.49 -4.45
C PHE A 19 10.15 -4.20 -3.60
N GLU A 20 10.65 -5.19 -2.86
CA GLU A 20 11.85 -5.01 -2.01
C GLU A 20 13.07 -4.57 -2.82
N LYS A 21 13.30 -5.19 -3.98
CA LYS A 21 14.39 -4.80 -4.88
C LYS A 21 14.19 -3.39 -5.44
N SER A 22 12.99 -3.06 -5.89
CA SER A 22 12.67 -1.71 -6.38
C SER A 22 12.90 -0.66 -5.28
N TRP A 23 12.46 -0.94 -4.05
CA TRP A 23 12.67 -0.07 -2.90
C TRP A 23 14.16 0.22 -2.65
N GLU A 24 15.00 -0.82 -2.65
CA GLU A 24 16.45 -0.66 -2.49
C GLU A 24 17.06 0.19 -3.61
N CYS A 25 16.72 -0.10 -4.87
CA CYS A 25 17.20 0.65 -6.03
C CYS A 25 16.84 2.13 -5.96
N TYR A 26 15.57 2.46 -5.66
CA TYR A 26 15.14 3.85 -5.53
C TYR A 26 15.79 4.58 -4.35
N SER A 27 15.90 3.89 -3.20
CA SER A 27 16.56 4.44 -2.00
C SER A 27 18.04 4.76 -2.27
N ARG A 28 18.74 3.88 -3.00
CA ARG A 28 20.15 4.09 -3.38
C ARG A 28 20.33 5.18 -4.44
N ALA A 29 19.39 5.31 -5.37
CA ALA A 29 19.45 6.32 -6.42
C ALA A 29 19.22 7.74 -5.88
N GLY A 30 18.45 7.91 -4.79
CA GLY A 30 18.20 9.21 -4.15
C GLY A 30 17.42 10.21 -5.02
N ARG A 31 16.85 9.78 -6.16
CA ARG A 31 16.13 10.64 -7.10
C ARG A 31 14.67 10.89 -6.71
N ARG A 32 14.13 10.09 -5.79
CA ARG A 32 12.74 10.14 -5.31
C ARG A 32 12.75 10.23 -3.80
N ASP A 33 11.79 10.96 -3.24
CA ASP A 33 11.58 10.97 -1.80
C ASP A 33 10.82 9.70 -1.39
N MET A 34 11.53 8.76 -0.77
CA MET A 34 10.94 7.51 -0.29
C MET A 34 9.95 7.73 0.87
N ASN A 35 9.98 8.89 1.54
CA ASN A 35 9.01 9.22 2.57
C ASN A 35 7.61 9.42 2.00
N ASP A 36 7.47 9.85 0.74
CA ASP A 36 6.17 9.98 0.08
C ASP A 36 5.52 8.61 -0.14
N MET A 37 6.31 7.59 -0.50
CA MET A 37 5.83 6.20 -0.53
C MET A 37 5.33 5.76 0.85
N VAL A 38 6.08 6.04 1.92
CA VAL A 38 5.66 5.69 3.28
C VAL A 38 4.34 6.38 3.65
N LYS A 39 4.12 7.65 3.27
CA LYS A 39 2.85 8.36 3.51
C LYS A 39 1.68 7.66 2.81
N VAL A 40 1.85 7.29 1.54
CA VAL A 40 0.82 6.55 0.78
C VAL A 40 0.53 5.20 1.42
N MET A 41 1.58 4.45 1.78
CA MET A 41 1.43 3.14 2.45
C MET A 41 0.70 3.26 3.79
N LYS A 42 0.91 4.34 4.56
CA LYS A 42 0.15 4.60 5.79
C LYS A 42 -1.33 4.81 5.52
N LEU A 43 -1.69 5.64 4.54
CA LEU A 43 -3.10 5.87 4.16
C LEU A 43 -3.78 4.56 3.73
N LEU A 44 -3.09 3.76 2.91
CA LEU A 44 -3.54 2.43 2.50
C LEU A 44 -3.71 1.50 3.70
N PHE A 45 -2.80 1.54 4.67
CA PHE A 45 -2.85 0.72 5.88
C PHE A 45 -3.91 1.17 6.89
N THR A 46 -4.33 2.43 6.88
CA THR A 46 -5.41 2.98 7.74
C THR A 46 -6.77 3.02 7.05
N ASN A 47 -6.85 2.69 5.74
CA ASN A 47 -8.08 2.70 4.94
C ASN A 47 -8.61 4.12 4.76
N GLU A 48 -7.71 5.09 4.87
CA GLU A 48 -8.06 6.46 4.65
C GLU A 48 -8.24 6.72 3.15
N LYS A 49 -9.07 7.73 2.86
CA LYS A 49 -9.30 8.13 1.48
C LYS A 49 -7.99 8.69 0.93
N LEU A 50 -7.52 8.11 -0.17
CA LEU A 50 -6.36 8.64 -0.87
C LEU A 50 -6.70 10.01 -1.48
N PRO A 51 -5.81 11.01 -1.31
CA PRO A 51 -5.87 12.23 -2.08
C PRO A 51 -5.92 11.98 -3.59
N PRO A 52 -6.65 12.82 -4.36
CA PRO A 52 -6.80 12.65 -5.80
C PRO A 52 -5.49 12.81 -6.58
N GLU A 53 -4.48 13.47 -5.99
CA GLU A 53 -3.13 13.60 -6.58
C GLU A 53 -2.46 12.26 -6.84
N TYR A 54 -2.84 11.21 -6.10
CA TYR A 54 -2.28 9.87 -6.27
C TYR A 54 -2.88 9.10 -7.45
N LEU A 55 -3.86 9.67 -8.17
CA LEU A 55 -4.45 9.10 -9.39
C LEU A 55 -4.76 7.59 -9.26
N ASP A 56 -5.31 7.18 -8.13
CA ASP A 56 -5.60 5.78 -7.84
C ASP A 56 -6.62 5.20 -8.83
N HIS A 57 -6.24 4.12 -9.51
CA HIS A 57 -7.10 3.45 -10.46
C HIS A 57 -6.84 1.94 -10.51
N ALA A 58 -7.84 1.18 -10.97
CA ALA A 58 -7.70 -0.26 -11.17
C ALA A 58 -6.92 -0.54 -12.45
N LEU A 59 -6.01 -1.51 -12.39
CA LEU A 59 -5.34 -2.02 -13.58
C LEU A 59 -6.30 -2.89 -14.39
N ASN A 60 -6.26 -2.73 -15.71
CA ASN A 60 -7.12 -3.48 -16.64
C ASN A 60 -6.43 -4.79 -17.05
N GLY A 61 -7.21 -5.87 -17.12
CA GLY A 61 -6.74 -7.19 -17.60
C GLY A 61 -6.83 -8.28 -16.54
N ALA A 62 -7.09 -9.51 -17.00
CA ALA A 62 -7.28 -10.65 -16.11
C ALA A 62 -6.00 -11.01 -15.33
N GLU A 63 -4.82 -10.72 -15.89
CA GLU A 63 -3.52 -10.97 -15.27
C GLU A 63 -3.28 -10.13 -13.99
N TRP A 64 -3.96 -8.99 -13.86
CA TRP A 64 -3.75 -8.06 -12.74
C TRP A 64 -4.61 -8.37 -11.52
N GLY A 65 -5.56 -9.30 -11.61
CA GLY A 65 -6.27 -9.85 -10.44
C GLY A 65 -6.96 -8.82 -9.53
N GLY A 66 -7.36 -7.66 -10.07
CA GLY A 66 -7.91 -6.55 -9.27
C GLY A 66 -6.85 -5.68 -8.57
N ALA A 67 -5.61 -5.69 -9.05
CA ALA A 67 -4.58 -4.75 -8.64
C ALA A 67 -4.97 -3.30 -8.94
N ARG A 68 -4.43 -2.39 -8.13
CA ARG A 68 -4.55 -0.95 -8.30
C ARG A 68 -3.18 -0.33 -8.51
N GLU A 69 -3.13 0.74 -9.27
CA GLU A 69 -1.96 1.56 -9.48
C GLU A 69 -2.20 2.97 -8.94
N LEU A 70 -1.16 3.53 -8.30
CA LEU A 70 -1.14 4.88 -7.76
C LEU A 70 0.10 5.63 -8.25
N HIS A 71 -0.04 6.93 -8.48
CA HIS A 71 1.05 7.83 -8.85
C HIS A 71 1.56 8.58 -7.62
N VAL A 72 2.72 8.22 -7.10
CA VAL A 72 3.31 8.89 -5.92
C VAL A 72 4.05 10.17 -6.32
N GLY A 73 4.36 10.34 -7.61
CA GLY A 73 4.88 11.59 -8.16
C GLY A 73 5.37 11.45 -9.59
N GLY A 74 4.67 12.06 -10.55
CA GLY A 74 4.96 11.91 -11.98
C GLY A 74 4.82 10.45 -12.43
N ASP A 75 5.90 9.89 -12.96
CA ASP A 75 6.07 8.50 -13.40
C ASP A 75 6.45 7.53 -12.26
N PHE A 76 6.43 7.98 -10.99
CA PHE A 76 6.72 7.10 -9.85
C PHE A 76 5.47 6.34 -9.40
N LEU A 77 5.30 5.13 -9.93
CA LEU A 77 4.10 4.31 -9.75
C LEU A 77 4.21 3.35 -8.57
N PHE A 78 3.07 3.09 -7.91
CA PHE A 78 2.93 2.09 -6.86
C PHE A 78 1.78 1.13 -7.19
N VAL A 79 2.07 -0.16 -7.29
CA VAL A 79 1.08 -1.20 -7.58
C VAL A 79 0.77 -2.00 -6.32
N ILE A 80 -0.52 -2.15 -6.01
CA ILE A 80 -1.00 -2.85 -4.82
C ILE A 80 -2.10 -3.85 -5.15
N VAL A 81 -2.19 -4.91 -4.35
CA VAL A 81 -3.28 -5.89 -4.41
C VAL A 81 -3.93 -5.98 -3.03
N SER A 82 -5.26 -5.86 -2.99
CA SER A 82 -6.02 -6.05 -1.75
C SER A 82 -6.36 -7.52 -1.55
N MET A 83 -5.71 -8.15 -0.57
CA MET A 83 -5.94 -9.56 -0.25
C MET A 83 -6.89 -9.69 0.95
N LYS A 84 -7.83 -10.65 0.89
CA LYS A 84 -8.65 -11.04 2.05
C LYS A 84 -7.97 -12.22 2.77
N LYS A 85 -7.30 -11.97 3.90
CA LYS A 85 -6.77 -13.05 4.75
C LYS A 85 -7.85 -13.64 5.66
N LYS A 86 -7.77 -14.96 5.90
CA LYS A 86 -8.58 -15.67 6.91
C LYS A 86 -7.87 -15.63 8.28
N SER A 87 -8.68 -15.60 9.35
CA SER A 87 -8.25 -15.37 10.73
C SER A 87 -7.19 -16.36 11.24
N SER A 88 -6.24 -15.86 12.00
CA SER A 88 -5.33 -16.64 12.86
C SER A 88 -5.77 -16.49 14.33
N HIS A 89 -5.23 -17.32 15.24
CA HIS A 89 -5.65 -17.37 16.64
C HIS A 89 -4.74 -16.52 17.56
N ILE A 90 -5.34 -15.89 18.57
CA ILE A 90 -4.67 -15.21 19.68
C ILE A 90 -4.78 -16.13 20.90
N ARG A 91 -3.72 -16.25 21.71
CA ARG A 91 -3.72 -16.99 22.98
C ARG A 91 -3.99 -16.06 24.15
#